data_AF-I9TJ58-F1
#
_entry.id   AF-I9TJ58-F1
#
_cell.length_a   1.000
_cell.length_b   1.000
_cell.length_c   1.000
_cell.angle_alpha   90.00
_cell.angle_beta   90.00
_cell.angle_gamma   90.00
#
_symmetry.space_group_name_H-M   'P 1'
#
loop_
_entity.id
_entity.type
_entity.pdbx_description
1 polymer ?
#
loop_
_entity_poly.entity_id
_entity_poly.type
_entity_poly.pdbx_seq_one_letter_code
_entity_poly.pdbx_strand_id
1 'polypeptide(L)'
;MKLPKALNEATAGAALKYHIKRALERSHSISEFSKNLELSAQNSKFSNNTLKIIEELTNGVKQESERFTTRYNPTQRVWQELPRVCP
;
A
#
# COMPACT_ATOMS: atom_id res chain seq x y z
N MET A 1 -10.51 21.50 -25.81
CA MET A 1 -11.09 20.22 -26.28
C MET A 1 -11.09 19.22 -25.11
N LYS A 2 -12.20 18.56 -24.78
CA LYS A 2 -12.25 17.51 -23.73
C LYS A 2 -11.90 16.16 -24.37
N LEU A 3 -10.86 15.50 -23.86
CA LEU A 3 -10.47 14.15 -24.31
C LEU A 3 -11.57 13.11 -23.97
N PRO A 4 -11.74 12.04 -24.75
CA PRO A 4 -12.74 10.99 -24.48
C PRO A 4 -12.46 10.30 -23.14
N LYS A 5 -13.51 9.98 -22.37
CA LYS A 5 -13.40 9.28 -21.07
C LYS A 5 -12.61 7.96 -21.16
N ALA A 6 -12.89 7.14 -22.16
CA ALA A 6 -12.16 5.87 -22.32
C ALA A 6 -10.64 6.06 -22.48
N LEU A 7 -10.20 7.15 -23.12
CA LEU A 7 -8.78 7.45 -23.28
C LEU A 7 -8.16 7.95 -21.98
N ASN A 8 -8.90 8.69 -21.15
CA ASN A 8 -8.39 9.17 -19.86
C ASN A 8 -8.26 8.04 -18.82
N GLU A 9 -9.17 7.06 -18.84
CA GLU A 9 -9.15 5.89 -17.95
C GLU A 9 -8.05 4.89 -18.33
N ALA A 10 -7.89 4.59 -19.63
CA ALA A 10 -6.81 3.72 -20.10
C ALA A 10 -5.42 4.32 -19.81
N THR A 11 -5.28 5.64 -19.99
CA THR A 11 -4.04 6.36 -19.68
C THR A 11 -3.75 6.38 -18.18
N ALA A 12 -4.77 6.62 -17.35
CA ALA A 12 -4.64 6.59 -15.89
C ALA A 12 -4.28 5.19 -15.37
N GLY A 13 -4.88 4.13 -15.93
CA GLY A 13 -4.56 2.75 -15.59
C GLY A 13 -3.13 2.36 -15.95
N ALA A 14 -2.63 2.76 -17.13
CA ALA A 14 -1.25 2.52 -17.53
C ALA A 14 -0.24 3.26 -16.65
N ALA A 15 -0.52 4.52 -16.32
CA ALA A 15 0.29 5.30 -15.40
C ALA A 15 0.31 4.65 -14.00
N LEU A 16 -0.86 4.32 -13.44
CA LEU A 16 -0.95 3.64 -12.14
C LEU A 16 -0.16 2.34 -12.12
N LYS A 17 -0.27 1.50 -13.17
CA LYS A 17 0.50 0.26 -13.32
C LYS A 17 2.01 0.51 -13.29
N TYR A 18 2.49 1.55 -13.98
CA TYR A 18 3.90 1.93 -13.95
C TYR A 18 4.36 2.32 -12.55
N HIS A 19 3.58 3.15 -11.84
CA HIS A 19 3.93 3.62 -10.50
C HIS A 19 3.97 2.48 -9.48
N ILE A 20 3.02 1.54 -9.54
CA ILE A 20 3.04 0.32 -8.70
C ILE A 20 4.27 -0.54 -9.00
N LYS A 21 4.54 -0.82 -10.29
CA LYS A 21 5.71 -1.63 -10.68
C LYS A 21 7.01 -1.00 -10.20
N ARG A 22 7.16 0.31 -10.38
CA ARG A 22 8.34 1.07 -9.96
C ARG A 22 8.51 1.12 -8.44
N ALA A 23 7.42 1.21 -7.69
CA ALA A 23 7.46 1.14 -6.23
C ALA A 23 7.91 -0.27 -5.78
N LEU A 24 7.39 -1.33 -6.38
CA LEU A 24 7.79 -2.72 -6.08
C LEU A 24 9.27 -2.97 -6.36
N GLU A 25 9.78 -2.54 -7.52
CA GLU A 25 11.18 -2.75 -7.92
C GLU A 25 12.19 -2.06 -7.01
N ARG A 26 11.79 -1.00 -6.29
CA ARG A 26 12.67 -0.20 -5.43
C ARG A 26 12.57 -0.52 -3.96
N SER A 27 11.58 -1.31 -3.58
CA SER A 27 11.26 -1.54 -2.18
C SER A 27 11.72 -2.93 -1.77
N HIS A 28 12.47 -2.99 -0.67
CA HIS A 28 12.95 -4.23 -0.06
C HIS A 28 12.10 -4.65 1.13
N SER A 29 11.08 -3.85 1.47
CA SER A 29 10.11 -4.15 2.52
C SER A 29 8.72 -3.62 2.16
N ILE A 30 7.69 -4.17 2.80
CA ILE A 30 6.29 -3.74 2.61
C ILE A 30 6.11 -2.28 3.03
N SER A 31 6.74 -1.85 4.13
CA SER A 31 6.68 -0.47 4.60
C SER A 31 7.31 0.51 3.60
N GLU A 32 8.44 0.12 3.01
CA GLU A 32 9.10 0.92 1.97
C GLU A 32 8.25 0.97 0.69
N PHE A 33 7.60 -0.13 0.33
CA PHE A 33 6.67 -0.18 -0.81
C PHE A 33 5.52 0.81 -0.63
N SER A 34 4.84 0.77 0.51
CA SER A 34 3.72 1.67 0.80
C SER A 34 4.14 3.14 0.75
N LYS A 35 5.29 3.49 1.36
CA LYS A 35 5.82 4.85 1.34
C LYS A 35 6.17 5.32 -0.07
N ASN A 36 6.82 4.47 -0.87
CA ASN A 36 7.20 4.81 -2.25
C ASN A 36 5.97 4.96 -3.15
N LEU A 37 4.96 4.11 -2.99
CA LEU A 37 3.72 4.20 -3.74
C LEU A 37 2.96 5.50 -3.42
N GLU A 38 2.87 5.87 -2.16
CA GLU A 38 2.19 7.09 -1.69
C GLU A 38 2.90 8.37 -2.19
N LEU A 39 4.23 8.44 -2.04
CA LEU A 39 5.04 9.53 -2.60
C LEU A 39 4.89 9.61 -4.12
N SER A 40 4.87 8.48 -4.79
CA SER A 40 4.71 8.43 -6.24
C SER A 40 3.32 8.90 -6.68
N ALA A 41 2.27 8.59 -5.91
CA ALA A 41 0.91 9.02 -6.17
C ALA A 41 0.73 10.53 -5.97
N GLN A 42 1.30 11.10 -4.91
CA GLN A 42 1.27 12.54 -4.64
C GLN A 42 1.98 13.37 -5.72
N ASN A 43 3.10 12.86 -6.25
CA ASN A 43 3.82 13.51 -7.33
C ASN A 43 3.16 13.34 -8.71
N SER A 44 2.14 12.48 -8.81
CA SER A 44 1.43 12.19 -10.05
C SER A 44 0.16 13.01 -10.15
N LYS A 45 -0.14 13.53 -11.35
CA LYS A 45 -1.38 14.29 -11.63
C LYS A 45 -2.59 13.35 -11.83
N PHE A 46 -2.81 12.45 -10.89
CA PHE A 46 -3.90 11.49 -10.94
C PHE A 46 -5.26 12.14 -10.66
N SER A 47 -6.31 11.51 -11.17
CA SER A 47 -7.69 11.90 -10.83
C SER A 47 -8.02 11.51 -9.39
N ASN A 48 -8.98 12.21 -8.77
CA ASN A 48 -9.44 11.90 -7.40
C ASN A 48 -9.88 10.42 -7.24
N ASN A 49 -10.53 9.86 -8.27
CA ASN A 49 -10.94 8.46 -8.24
C ASN A 49 -9.72 7.52 -8.17
N THR A 50 -8.67 7.83 -8.93
CA THR A 50 -7.42 7.06 -8.93
C THR A 50 -6.67 7.21 -7.61
N LEU A 51 -6.65 8.42 -7.04
CA LEU A 51 -6.05 8.67 -5.72
C LEU A 51 -6.74 7.84 -4.62
N LYS A 52 -8.07 7.76 -4.67
CA LYS A 52 -8.86 6.93 -3.74
C LYS A 52 -8.53 5.44 -3.85
N ILE A 53 -8.36 4.92 -5.07
CA ILE A 53 -7.93 3.52 -5.29
C ILE A 53 -6.55 3.27 -4.67
N ILE A 54 -5.62 4.22 -4.82
CA ILE A 54 -4.28 4.10 -4.24
C ILE A 54 -4.35 4.09 -2.70
N GLU A 55 -5.16 4.97 -2.12
CA GLU A 55 -5.39 5.03 -0.66
C GLU A 55 -5.99 3.73 -0.12
N GLU A 56 -7.01 3.17 -0.77
CA GLU A 56 -7.60 1.88 -0.38
C GLU A 56 -6.57 0.75 -0.44
N LEU A 57 -5.72 0.73 -1.47
CA LEU A 57 -4.65 -0.24 -1.63
C LEU A 57 -3.58 -0.11 -0.53
N THR A 58 -3.09 1.09 -0.24
CA THR A 58 -2.06 1.30 0.79
C THR A 58 -2.57 0.97 2.19
N ASN A 59 -3.82 1.29 2.49
CA ASN A 59 -4.48 0.92 3.74
C ASN A 59 -4.64 -0.60 3.88
N GLY A 60 -5.07 -1.30 2.82
CA GLY A 60 -5.19 -2.76 2.84
C GLY A 60 -3.84 -3.47 3.04
N VAL A 61 -2.79 -2.98 2.37
CA VAL A 61 -1.42 -3.49 2.56
C VAL A 61 -0.93 -3.30 3.99
N LYS A 62 -1.22 -2.14 4.59
CA LYS A 62 -0.88 -1.86 5.99
C LYS A 62 -1.58 -2.84 6.93
N GLN A 63 -2.90 -2.99 6.80
CA GLN A 63 -3.68 -3.90 7.64
C GLN A 63 -3.17 -5.33 7.56
N GLU A 64 -2.90 -5.84 6.35
CA GLU A 64 -2.39 -7.21 6.22
C GLU A 64 -0.96 -7.38 6.72
N SER A 65 -0.12 -6.35 6.61
CA SER A 65 1.23 -6.39 7.20
C SER A 65 1.19 -6.52 8.73
N GLU A 66 0.26 -5.82 9.39
CA GLU A 66 0.05 -5.90 10.84
C GLU A 66 -0.51 -7.27 11.25
N ARG A 67 -1.50 -7.79 10.51
CA ARG A 67 -2.06 -9.12 10.75
C ARG A 67 -1.01 -10.22 10.56
N PHE A 68 -0.18 -10.12 9.53
CA PHE A 68 0.91 -11.06 9.27
C PHE A 68 1.93 -11.04 10.42
N THR A 69 2.37 -9.85 10.84
CA THR A 69 3.33 -9.68 11.93
C THR A 69 2.79 -10.27 13.24
N THR A 70 1.52 -9.98 13.57
CA THR A 70 0.86 -10.52 14.77
C THR A 70 0.76 -12.04 14.75
N ARG A 71 0.47 -12.63 13.59
CA ARG A 71 0.32 -14.08 13.43
C ARG A 71 1.65 -14.83 13.47
N TYR A 72 2.69 -14.28 12.86
CA TYR A 72 3.95 -14.97 12.60
C TYR A 72 5.13 -14.50 13.45
N ASN A 73 4.92 -13.57 14.39
CA ASN A 73 5.87 -13.27 15.47
C ASN A 73 5.40 -13.92 16.79
N PRO A 74 5.55 -15.26 16.94
CA PRO A 74 5.08 -15.97 18.13
C PRO A 74 5.78 -15.47 19.40
N THR A 75 7.03 -15.01 19.29
CA THR A 75 7.80 -14.47 20.41
C THR A 75 7.12 -13.24 21.01
N GLN A 76 6.64 -12.31 20.19
CA GLN A 76 5.89 -11.15 20.69
C GLN A 76 4.56 -11.53 21.36
N ARG A 77 3.85 -12.56 20.87
CA ARG A 77 2.64 -13.05 21.52
C ARG A 77 2.96 -13.64 22.90
N VAL A 78 4.01 -14.46 22.99
CA VAL A 78 4.46 -15.05 24.25
C VAL A 78 4.85 -13.96 25.27
N TRP A 79 5.58 -12.91 24.86
CA TRP A 79 5.89 -11.78 25.74
C TRP A 79 4.66 -10.96 26.20
N GLN A 80 3.62 -10.84 25.38
CA GLN A 80 2.37 -10.17 25.77
C GLN A 80 1.48 -11.04 26.68
N GLU A 81 1.59 -12.36 26.59
CA GLU A 81 0.84 -13.31 27.42
C GLU A 81 1.55 -13.62 28.74
N LEU A 82 2.88 -13.47 28.82
CA LEU A 82 3.71 -13.69 30.01
C LEU A 82 3.22 -12.99 31.30
N PRO A 83 2.73 -11.73 31.28
CA PRO A 83 2.18 -11.07 32.48
C PRO A 83 0.91 -11.72 33.04
N ARG A 84 0.25 -12.63 32.30
CA ARG A 84 -0.95 -13.34 32.75
C ARG A 84 -0.66 -14.70 33.39
N VAL A 85 0.61 -15.15 33.36
CA VAL A 85 1.01 -16.51 33.74
C VAL A 85 1.72 -16.55 35.11
N CYS A 86 2.23 -15.41 35.59
CA CYS A 86 2.78 -15.31 36.94
C CYS A 86 1.71 -14.77 37.91
N PRO A 87 1.33 -15.51 38.97
CA PRO A 87 0.45 -15.03 40.02
C PRO A 87 1.10 -13.93 40.88
#